data_AF-A0A4Q3AC51-F1
#
_entry.id   AF-A0A4Q3AC51-F1
#
_cell.length_a   1.000
_cell.length_b   1.000
_cell.length_c   1.000
_cell.angle_alpha   90.00
_cell.angle_beta   90.00
_cell.angle_gamma   90.00
#
_symmetry.space_group_name_H-M   'P 1'
#
loop_
_entity.id
_entity.type
_entity.pdbx_description
1 polymer ?
#
loop_
_entity_poly.entity_id
_entity_poly.type
_entity_poly.pdbx_seq_one_letter_code
_entity_poly.pdbx_strand_id
1 'polypeptide(L)'
;MNDPNPVDLTNCDREPLHILGAIQPIGFLIALTADWIVARASDNLQDYLHMEPGRLVGQPLADLLTPHAMHELRNRTAMLRGPDAVERIFGIDLVPALDRFDLAIHMSGGQIVI
;
A
#
# COMPACT_ATOMS: atom_id res chain seq x y z
N MET A 1 31.63 -28.52 7.70
CA MET A 1 32.23 -27.47 6.86
C MET A 1 32.48 -28.05 5.47
N ASN A 2 31.62 -27.68 4.53
CA ASN A 2 31.91 -27.34 3.12
C ASN A 2 30.63 -27.54 2.30
N ASP A 3 29.77 -26.51 2.27
CA ASP A 3 28.80 -26.36 1.19
C ASP A 3 29.57 -25.78 -0.03
N PRO A 4 29.53 -26.42 -1.21
CA PRO A 4 30.40 -26.09 -2.33
C PRO A 4 29.95 -24.88 -3.16
N ASN A 5 28.97 -24.08 -2.71
CA ASN A 5 28.57 -22.86 -3.40
C ASN A 5 28.67 -21.65 -2.46
N PRO A 6 29.77 -20.88 -2.50
CA PRO A 6 29.81 -19.59 -1.82
C PRO A 6 28.71 -18.71 -2.41
N VAL A 7 27.87 -18.17 -1.52
CA VAL A 7 26.85 -17.19 -1.88
C VAL A 7 27.58 -15.91 -2.28
N ASP A 8 27.73 -15.68 -3.58
CA ASP A 8 28.31 -14.46 -4.15
C ASP A 8 27.19 -13.49 -4.60
N LEU A 9 27.48 -12.19 -4.59
CA LEU A 9 26.57 -11.10 -4.98
C LEU A 9 25.99 -11.26 -6.39
N THR A 10 26.64 -12.07 -7.24
CA THR A 10 26.17 -12.43 -8.59
C THR A 10 25.00 -13.42 -8.62
N ASN A 11 24.72 -14.14 -7.52
CA ASN A 11 23.57 -15.06 -7.41
C ASN A 11 22.32 -14.39 -6.81
N CYS A 12 22.48 -13.29 -6.07
CA CYS A 12 21.38 -12.52 -5.48
C CYS A 12 20.70 -11.54 -6.47
N ASP A 13 21.24 -11.40 -7.69
CA ASP A 13 20.82 -10.39 -8.67
C ASP A 13 19.79 -10.92 -9.69
N ARG A 14 19.37 -12.18 -9.56
CA ARG A 14 18.52 -12.88 -10.55
C ARG A 14 17.09 -13.14 -10.10
N GLU A 15 16.80 -12.98 -8.82
CA GLU A 15 15.44 -13.07 -8.33
C GLU A 15 14.79 -11.68 -8.45
N PRO A 16 13.69 -11.52 -9.20
CA PRO A 16 12.98 -10.26 -9.26
C PRO A 16 12.25 -10.00 -7.93
N LEU A 17 13.02 -9.69 -6.89
CA LEU A 17 12.52 -9.28 -5.56
C LEU A 17 11.60 -8.05 -5.65
N HIS A 18 11.66 -7.31 -6.76
CA HIS A 18 10.84 -6.14 -7.06
C HIS A 18 9.46 -6.45 -7.65
N ILE A 19 9.13 -7.71 -7.94
CA ILE A 19 7.82 -8.14 -8.50
C ILE A 19 7.26 -9.32 -7.71
N LEU A 20 7.47 -9.35 -6.39
CA LEU A 20 7.03 -10.49 -5.57
C LEU A 20 5.51 -10.61 -5.45
N GLY A 21 4.73 -9.65 -5.96
CA GLY A 21 3.25 -9.70 -5.98
C GLY A 21 2.62 -9.83 -4.59
N ALA A 22 3.43 -9.74 -3.53
CA ALA A 22 3.10 -10.04 -2.16
C ALA A 22 3.74 -9.00 -1.24
N ILE A 23 3.09 -8.75 -0.11
CA ILE A 23 3.56 -7.86 0.95
C ILE A 23 3.88 -8.66 2.20
N GLN A 24 4.66 -8.08 3.11
CA GLN A 24 4.80 -8.63 4.46
C GLN A 24 3.45 -8.49 5.20
N PRO A 25 2.98 -9.53 5.93
CA PRO A 25 1.62 -9.56 6.48
C PRO A 25 1.45 -8.73 7.78
N ILE A 26 2.26 -7.69 7.99
CA ILE A 26 2.22 -6.80 9.17
C ILE A 26 1.31 -5.58 8.99
N GLY A 27 0.68 -5.47 7.82
CA GLY A 27 -0.29 -4.45 7.43
C GLY A 27 -0.97 -4.88 6.13
N PHE A 28 -1.69 -3.97 5.50
CA PHE A 28 -2.28 -4.17 4.17
C PHE A 28 -1.80 -3.09 3.20
N LEU A 29 -2.06 -3.26 1.91
CA LEU A 29 -1.68 -2.32 0.87
C LEU A 29 -2.88 -2.00 -0.04
N ILE A 30 -3.00 -0.74 -0.43
CA ILE A 30 -3.93 -0.28 -1.46
C ILE A 30 -3.15 0.57 -2.48
N ALA A 31 -3.25 0.22 -3.76
CA ALA A 31 -2.75 1.05 -4.85
C ALA A 31 -3.93 1.69 -5.59
N LEU A 32 -3.81 2.97 -5.89
CA LEU A 32 -4.85 3.78 -6.50
C LEU A 32 -4.37 4.40 -7.81
N THR A 33 -5.30 4.64 -8.73
CA THR A 33 -5.08 5.56 -9.85
C THR A 33 -4.99 7.01 -9.33
N ALA A 34 -4.53 7.94 -10.17
CA ALA A 34 -4.51 9.37 -9.85
C ALA A 34 -5.90 9.94 -9.53
N ASP A 35 -6.96 9.30 -10.03
CA ASP A 35 -8.36 9.66 -9.81
C ASP A 35 -8.96 9.01 -8.55
N TRP A 36 -8.13 8.44 -7.66
CA TRP A 36 -8.54 7.79 -6.41
C TRP A 36 -9.42 6.54 -6.61
N ILE A 37 -9.24 5.83 -7.73
CA ILE A 37 -9.87 4.52 -7.98
C ILE A 37 -8.93 3.42 -7.52
N VAL A 38 -9.45 2.43 -6.80
CA VAL A 38 -8.67 1.26 -6.35
C VAL A 38 -8.22 0.46 -7.56
N ALA A 39 -6.91 0.42 -7.78
CA ALA A 39 -6.29 -0.37 -8.84
C ALA A 39 -5.84 -1.73 -8.33
N ARG A 40 -5.36 -1.80 -7.07
CA ARG A 40 -4.92 -3.03 -6.40
C ARG A 40 -5.22 -2.94 -4.91
N ALA A 41 -5.51 -4.09 -4.30
CA ALA A 41 -5.61 -4.26 -2.86
C ALA A 41 -4.89 -5.58 -2.49
N SER A 42 -4.23 -5.62 -1.34
CA SER A 42 -3.63 -6.86 -0.85
C SER A 42 -4.71 -7.84 -0.38
N ASP A 43 -4.44 -9.14 -0.53
CA ASP A 43 -5.40 -10.20 -0.17
C ASP A 43 -5.79 -10.17 1.32
N ASN A 44 -4.85 -9.79 2.19
CA ASN A 44 -5.07 -9.70 3.63
C ASN A 44 -5.83 -8.44 4.07
N LEU A 45 -6.20 -7.53 3.16
CA LEU A 45 -6.95 -6.32 3.52
C LEU A 45 -8.27 -6.66 4.24
N GLN A 46 -8.90 -7.77 3.89
CA GLN A 46 -10.12 -8.23 4.56
C GLN A 46 -9.92 -8.46 6.07
N ASP A 47 -8.71 -8.84 6.50
CA ASP A 47 -8.42 -9.12 7.91
C ASP A 47 -8.32 -7.83 8.73
N TYR A 48 -8.11 -6.69 8.07
CA TYR A 48 -7.97 -5.37 8.70
C TYR A 48 -9.21 -4.49 8.53
N LEU A 49 -9.82 -4.50 7.35
CA LEU A 49 -10.94 -3.61 7.00
C LEU A 49 -12.27 -4.34 6.84
N HIS A 50 -12.30 -5.68 6.96
CA HIS A 50 -13.48 -6.52 6.74
C HIS A 50 -14.13 -6.33 5.37
N MET A 51 -13.32 -5.98 4.37
CA MET A 51 -13.73 -5.77 2.98
C MET A 51 -13.05 -6.78 2.06
N GLU A 52 -13.82 -7.37 1.15
CA GLU A 52 -13.30 -8.35 0.19
C GLU A 52 -12.51 -7.64 -0.92
N PRO A 53 -11.18 -7.88 -1.08
CA PRO A 53 -10.32 -7.12 -1.99
C PRO A 53 -10.75 -7.14 -3.45
N GLY A 54 -11.29 -8.26 -3.94
CA GLY A 54 -11.74 -8.41 -5.33
C GLY A 54 -12.90 -7.50 -5.70
N ARG A 55 -13.78 -7.17 -4.74
CA ARG A 55 -14.87 -6.19 -4.90
C ARG A 55 -14.42 -4.74 -4.83
N LEU A 56 -13.23 -4.47 -4.31
CA LEU A 56 -12.73 -3.09 -4.17
C LEU A 56 -12.16 -2.55 -5.47
N VAL A 57 -11.54 -3.41 -6.28
CA VAL A 57 -10.89 -2.99 -7.54
C VAL A 57 -11.91 -2.32 -8.46
N GLY A 58 -11.56 -1.14 -8.96
CA GLY A 58 -12.43 -0.29 -9.80
C GLY A 58 -13.37 0.63 -9.02
N GLN A 59 -13.47 0.51 -7.70
CA GLN A 59 -14.29 1.40 -6.88
C GLN A 59 -13.53 2.67 -6.49
N PRO A 60 -14.23 3.82 -6.34
CA PRO A 60 -13.67 4.99 -5.69
C PRO A 60 -13.30 4.70 -4.23
N LEU A 61 -12.08 5.06 -3.82
CA LEU A 61 -11.65 4.89 -2.42
C LEU A 61 -12.56 5.64 -1.43
N ALA A 62 -13.17 6.74 -1.89
CA ALA A 62 -14.08 7.55 -1.09
C ALA A 62 -15.34 6.81 -0.63
N ASP A 63 -15.73 5.73 -1.31
CA ASP A 63 -16.87 4.90 -0.92
C ASP A 63 -16.49 3.89 0.18
N LEU A 64 -15.19 3.70 0.42
CA LEU A 64 -14.65 2.74 1.37
C LEU A 64 -14.26 3.39 2.70
N LEU A 65 -13.77 4.63 2.67
CA LEU A 65 -13.17 5.30 3.81
C LEU A 65 -14.05 6.41 4.39
N THR A 66 -13.79 6.79 5.64
CA THR A 66 -14.44 7.97 6.24
C THR A 66 -14.10 9.25 5.47
N PRO A 67 -14.99 10.26 5.45
CA PRO A 67 -14.69 11.55 4.81
C PRO A 67 -13.45 12.24 5.37
N HIS A 68 -13.20 12.09 6.67
CA HIS A 68 -11.99 12.60 7.32
C HIS A 68 -10.73 11.90 6.82
N ALA A 69 -10.75 10.56 6.72
CA ALA A 69 -9.63 9.82 6.16
C ALA A 69 -9.32 10.21 4.71
N MET A 70 -10.36 10.34 3.87
CA MET A 70 -10.19 10.81 2.50
C MET A 70 -9.63 12.23 2.41
N HIS A 71 -10.01 13.12 3.32
CA HIS A 71 -9.48 14.48 3.37
C HIS A 71 -7.99 14.48 3.73
N GLU A 72 -7.59 13.76 4.78
CA GLU A 72 -6.18 13.67 5.18
C GLU A 72 -5.32 13.03 4.09
N LEU A 73 -5.78 11.94 3.48
CA LEU A 73 -5.08 11.31 2.36
C LEU A 73 -4.83 12.30 1.22
N ARG A 74 -5.84 13.07 0.81
CA ARG A 74 -5.68 14.09 -0.25
C ARG A 74 -4.70 15.18 0.14
N ASN A 75 -4.78 15.66 1.37
CA ASN A 75 -3.86 16.70 1.89
C ASN A 75 -2.42 16.21 1.85
N ARG A 76 -2.13 14.98 2.30
CA ARG A 76 -0.79 14.40 2.27
C ARG A 76 -0.30 14.13 0.86
N THR A 77 -1.11 13.52 0.00
CA THR A 77 -0.73 13.27 -1.39
C THR A 77 -0.36 14.57 -2.12
N ALA A 78 -1.06 15.68 -1.83
CA ALA A 78 -0.74 17.00 -2.40
C ALA A 78 0.62 17.56 -1.95
N MET A 79 1.23 17.03 -0.88
CA MET A 79 2.56 17.41 -0.37
C MET A 79 3.70 16.54 -0.89
N LEU A 80 3.42 15.43 -1.58
CA LEU A 80 4.46 14.57 -2.16
C LEU A 80 5.29 15.35 -3.19
N ARG A 81 6.60 15.41 -3.01
CA ARG A 81 7.55 16.14 -3.87
C ARG A 81 8.79 15.31 -4.15
N GLY A 82 9.00 14.94 -5.41
CA GLY A 82 10.14 14.13 -5.84
C GLY A 82 9.84 12.63 -5.88
N PRO A 83 10.72 11.84 -6.53
CA PRO A 83 10.48 10.42 -6.81
C PRO A 83 10.42 9.53 -5.56
N ASP A 84 11.13 9.90 -4.49
CA ASP A 84 11.26 9.08 -3.27
C ASP A 84 10.48 9.67 -2.07
N ALA A 85 9.53 10.58 -2.34
CA ALA A 85 8.75 11.21 -1.29
C ALA A 85 7.79 10.21 -0.64
N VAL A 86 7.75 10.22 0.70
CA VAL A 86 6.82 9.43 1.50
C VAL A 86 6.18 10.34 2.54
N GLU A 87 4.86 10.43 2.52
CA GLU A 87 4.08 11.09 3.56
C GLU A 87 3.53 10.08 4.54
N ARG A 88 3.27 10.52 5.78
CA ARG A 88 2.76 9.64 6.84
C ARG A 88 1.57 10.27 7.56
N ILE A 89 0.62 9.43 7.93
CA ILE A 89 -0.50 9.79 8.81
C ILE A 89 -0.52 8.76 9.93
N PHE A 90 -0.63 9.20 11.18
CA PHE A 90 -0.61 8.31 12.34
C PHE A 90 -1.97 8.26 13.02
N GLY A 91 -2.39 7.04 13.37
CA GLY A 91 -3.63 6.76 14.08
C GLY A 91 -4.86 7.35 13.38
N ILE A 92 -5.11 7.01 12.12
CA ILE A 92 -6.31 7.50 11.43
C ILE A 92 -7.43 6.46 11.48
N ASP A 93 -8.66 6.95 11.73
CA ASP A 93 -9.88 6.13 11.62
C ASP A 93 -10.24 6.00 10.13
N LEU A 94 -9.82 4.90 9.51
CA LEU A 94 -10.11 4.61 8.11
C LEU A 94 -11.58 4.29 7.89
N VAL A 95 -12.15 3.47 8.77
CA VAL A 95 -13.54 3.05 8.74
C VAL A 95 -14.12 3.10 10.16
N PRO A 96 -15.43 3.32 10.33
CA PRO A 96 -16.03 3.37 11.65
C PRO A 96 -15.90 2.04 12.40
N ALA A 97 -15.68 2.12 13.72
CA ALA A 97 -15.68 0.98 14.64
C ALA A 97 -14.61 -0.10 14.41
N LEU A 98 -13.56 0.18 13.62
CA LEU A 98 -12.33 -0.61 13.58
C LEU A 98 -11.17 0.14 14.25
N ASP A 99 -10.02 -0.55 14.36
CA ASP A 99 -8.80 0.03 14.89
C ASP A 99 -8.28 1.20 14.04
N ARG A 100 -7.44 2.03 14.67
CA ARG A 100 -6.74 3.15 14.00
C ARG A 100 -5.50 2.65 13.29
N PHE A 101 -5.20 3.23 12.13
CA PHE A 101 -4.08 2.82 11.29
C PHE A 101 -3.01 3.90 11.14
N ASP A 102 -1.76 3.48 11.03
CA ASP A 102 -0.67 4.32 10.56
C ASP A 102 -0.45 4.06 9.07
N LEU A 103 -0.38 5.12 8.27
CA LEU A 103 -0.29 5.06 6.82
C LEU A 103 1.03 5.65 6.33
N ALA A 104 1.59 5.05 5.28
CA ALA A 104 2.67 5.61 4.50
C ALA A 104 2.21 5.75 3.05
N ILE A 105 2.33 6.94 2.48
CA ILE A 105 1.80 7.28 1.16
C ILE A 105 2.95 7.67 0.26
N HIS A 106 3.04 7.07 -0.93
CA HIS A 106 4.04 7.47 -1.93
C HIS A 106 3.50 7.29 -3.35
N MET A 107 4.22 7.87 -4.32
CA MET A 107 3.93 7.68 -5.74
C MET A 107 4.84 6.61 -6.34
N SER A 108 4.28 5.65 -7.06
CA SER A 108 5.06 4.63 -7.77
C SER A 108 4.36 4.26 -9.07
N GLY A 109 5.08 4.34 -10.20
CA GLY A 109 4.53 3.97 -11.52
C GLY A 109 3.26 4.72 -11.92
N GLY A 110 3.10 5.98 -11.48
CA GLY A 110 1.89 6.79 -11.71
C GLY A 110 0.70 6.43 -10.81
N GLN A 111 0.88 5.55 -9.84
CA GLN A 111 -0.12 5.19 -8.84
C GLN A 111 0.21 5.80 -7.49
N ILE A 112 -0.83 6.07 -6.71
CA ILE A 112 -0.71 6.37 -5.28
C ILE A 112 -0.67 5.02 -4.57
N VAL A 113 0.33 4.77 -3.75
CA VAL A 113 0.45 3.53 -2.97
C VAL A 113 0.39 3.89 -1.49
N ILE A 114 -0.52 3.22 -0.79
CA ILE A 114 -0.82 3.38 0.63
C ILE A 114 -0.64 2.03 1.31
#